data_AF-X1DDA5-F1
#
_entry.id   AF-X1DDA5-F1
#
_cell.length_a   1.000
_cell.length_b   1.000
_cell.length_c   1.000
_cell.angle_alpha   90.00
_cell.angle_beta   90.00
_cell.angle_gamma   90.00
#
_symmetry.space_group_name_H-M   'P 1'
#
loop_
_entity.id
_entity.type
_entity.pdbx_description
1 polymer ?
#
loop_
_entity_poly.entity_id
_entity_poly.type
_entity_poly.pdbx_seq_one_letter_code
_entity_poly.pdbx_strand_id
1 'polypeptide(L)'
;MKIGREQIKYVCMILLGANITSIILGILHYIIGLNIVVGTIFSILIVLAWFLNVALIIFNDYKVVKSNSIGKRINRLGYGLLGVQIIAIFFLVGGLFLLNANWFSPALQYSLIWIGFFSFFVYASLFSYLNIKALDNREVWKIE
;
A
#
# COMPACT_ATOMS: atom_id res chain seq x y z
N MET A 1 24.36 3.14 -7.77
CA MET A 1 23.81 1.83 -8.17
C MET A 1 22.85 2.04 -9.34
N LYS A 2 23.12 1.49 -10.54
CA LYS A 2 22.19 1.58 -11.68
C LYS A 2 21.11 0.51 -11.49
N ILE A 3 19.89 0.92 -11.15
CA ILE A 3 18.73 0.02 -11.08
C ILE A 3 18.11 -0.01 -12.47
N GLY A 4 18.12 -1.18 -13.11
CA GLY A 4 17.50 -1.37 -14.41
C GLY A 4 15.98 -1.43 -14.33
N ARG A 5 15.34 -1.25 -15.49
CA ARG A 5 13.88 -1.24 -15.64
C ARG A 5 13.23 -2.55 -15.19
N GLU A 6 13.83 -3.69 -15.51
CA GLU A 6 13.31 -5.00 -15.12
C GLU A 6 13.29 -5.16 -13.60
N GLN A 7 14.32 -4.69 -12.89
CA GLN A 7 14.35 -4.73 -11.43
C GLN A 7 13.20 -3.91 -10.82
N ILE A 8 12.90 -2.73 -11.36
CA ILE A 8 11.79 -1.89 -10.88
C ILE A 8 10.45 -2.57 -11.17
N LYS A 9 10.32 -3.22 -12.32
CA LYS A 9 9.13 -4.00 -12.67
C LYS A 9 8.92 -5.14 -11.67
N TYR A 10 9.97 -5.89 -11.33
CA TYR A 10 9.89 -6.93 -10.30
C TYR A 10 9.49 -6.38 -8.94
N VAL A 11 10.09 -5.26 -8.51
CA VAL A 11 9.70 -4.61 -7.25
C VAL A 11 8.22 -4.22 -7.24
N CYS A 12 7.73 -3.62 -8.33
CA CYS A 12 6.32 -3.24 -8.43
C CYS A 12 5.39 -4.47 -8.47
N MET A 13 5.80 -5.58 -9.11
CA MET A 13 5.03 -6.83 -9.13
C MET A 13 4.98 -7.49 -7.75
N ILE A 14 6.10 -7.53 -7.03
CA ILE A 14 6.16 -8.04 -5.65
C ILE A 14 5.26 -7.20 -4.76
N LEU A 15 5.33 -5.87 -4.87
CA LEU A 15 4.47 -4.96 -4.11
C LEU A 15 2.99 -5.16 -4.43
N LEU A 16 2.64 -5.29 -5.70
CA LEU A 16 1.26 -5.60 -6.11
C LEU A 16 0.79 -6.93 -5.50
N GLY A 17 1.61 -7.98 -5.59
CA GLY A 17 1.32 -9.28 -4.99
C GLY A 17 1.18 -9.22 -3.47
N ALA A 18 2.04 -8.47 -2.78
CA ALA A 18 1.97 -8.29 -1.33
C ALA A 18 0.71 -7.53 -0.91
N ASN A 19 0.35 -6.46 -1.66
CA ASN A 19 -0.84 -5.68 -1.37
C ASN A 19 -2.13 -6.49 -1.61
N ILE A 20 -2.23 -7.23 -2.72
CA ILE A 20 -3.38 -8.11 -3.01
C ILE A 20 -3.47 -9.25 -1.98
N THR A 21 -2.36 -9.89 -1.66
CA THR A 21 -2.31 -10.92 -0.61
C THR A 21 -2.77 -10.36 0.73
N SER A 22 -2.38 -9.12 1.06
CA SER A 22 -2.81 -8.47 2.30
C SER A 22 -4.31 -8.22 2.33
N ILE A 23 -4.93 -7.83 1.20
CA ILE A 23 -6.39 -7.70 1.07
C ILE A 23 -7.07 -9.05 1.32
N ILE A 24 -6.61 -10.12 0.65
CA ILE A 24 -7.18 -11.46 0.79
C ILE A 24 -7.06 -11.96 2.23
N LEU A 25 -5.89 -11.84 2.84
CA LEU A 25 -5.65 -12.24 4.22
C LEU A 25 -6.45 -11.40 5.22
N GLY A 26 -6.64 -10.09 4.96
CA GLY A 26 -7.51 -9.24 5.79
C GLY A 26 -8.97 -9.71 5.78
N ILE A 27 -9.48 -10.11 4.61
CA ILE A 27 -10.83 -10.69 4.48
C ILE A 27 -10.91 -12.02 5.25
N LEU A 28 -9.94 -12.92 5.03
CA LEU A 28 -9.91 -14.22 5.72
C LEU A 28 -9.82 -14.06 7.24
N HIS A 29 -8.98 -13.13 7.72
CA HIS A 29 -8.85 -12.86 9.14
C HIS A 29 -10.18 -12.47 9.79
N TYR A 30 -11.01 -11.73 9.09
CA TYR A 30 -12.30 -11.34 9.62
C TYR A 30 -13.35 -12.44 9.59
N ILE A 31 -13.39 -13.25 8.53
CA ILE A 31 -14.43 -14.28 8.36
C ILE A 31 -14.18 -15.48 9.27
N ILE A 32 -12.94 -15.97 9.29
CA ILE A 32 -12.61 -17.25 9.94
C ILE A 32 -11.63 -17.11 11.10
N GLY A 33 -11.06 -15.92 11.31
CA GLY A 33 -9.90 -15.74 12.19
C GLY A 33 -8.65 -16.35 11.57
N LEU A 34 -7.48 -15.82 11.93
CA LEU A 34 -6.20 -16.46 11.58
C LEU A 34 -5.62 -17.12 12.82
N ASN A 35 -5.07 -18.32 12.67
CA ASN A 35 -4.27 -18.92 13.74
C ASN A 35 -3.02 -18.06 14.01
N ILE A 36 -2.37 -18.27 15.15
CA ILE A 36 -1.27 -17.40 15.60
C ILE A 36 -0.08 -17.36 14.63
N VAL A 37 0.22 -18.48 13.97
CA VAL A 37 1.34 -18.58 13.01
C VAL A 37 1.02 -17.77 11.75
N VAL A 38 -0.14 -17.99 11.15
CA VAL A 38 -0.60 -17.29 9.94
C VAL A 38 -0.81 -15.81 10.24
N GLY A 39 -1.35 -15.47 11.42
CA GLY A 39 -1.50 -14.08 11.87
C GLY A 39 -0.16 -13.36 12.05
N THR A 40 0.87 -14.05 12.54
CA THR A 40 2.22 -13.48 12.68
C THR A 40 2.85 -13.21 11.31
N ILE A 41 2.81 -14.19 10.40
CA ILE A 41 3.32 -14.03 9.03
C ILE A 41 2.58 -12.89 8.31
N PHE A 42 1.25 -12.84 8.47
CA PHE A 42 0.42 -11.78 7.92
C PHE A 42 0.84 -10.39 8.44
N SER A 43 1.09 -10.26 9.74
CA SER A 43 1.52 -9.00 10.36
C SER A 43 2.87 -8.54 9.82
N ILE A 44 3.83 -9.47 9.65
CA ILE A 44 5.14 -9.16 9.04
C ILE A 44 4.97 -8.70 7.59
N LEU A 45 4.13 -9.40 6.81
CA LEU A 45 3.86 -9.03 5.42
C LEU A 45 3.27 -7.62 5.30
N ILE A 46 2.31 -7.26 6.16
CA ILE A 46 1.69 -5.93 6.20
C ILE A 46 2.74 -4.84 6.43
N VAL A 47 3.58 -5.02 7.45
CA VAL A 47 4.60 -4.03 7.83
C VAL A 47 5.63 -3.88 6.70
N LEU A 48 6.09 -4.99 6.12
CA LEU A 48 7.01 -4.94 4.98
C LEU A 48 6.38 -4.23 3.77
N ALA A 49 5.12 -4.55 3.45
CA ALA A 49 4.41 -3.90 2.36
C ALA A 49 4.27 -2.39 2.61
N TRP A 50 4.00 -1.93 3.84
CA TRP A 50 3.95 -0.51 4.18
C TRP A 50 5.25 0.22 3.84
N PHE A 51 6.39 -0.28 4.34
CA PHE A 51 7.67 0.37 4.10
C PHE A 51 8.09 0.29 2.63
N LEU A 52 7.83 -0.83 1.94
CA LEU A 52 8.15 -0.97 0.53
C LEU A 52 7.29 -0.04 -0.35
N ASN A 53 6.02 0.19 -0.01
CA ASN A 53 5.17 1.16 -0.72
C ASN A 53 5.72 2.59 -0.55
N VAL A 54 6.14 2.98 0.66
CA VAL A 54 6.81 4.28 0.88
C VAL A 54 8.11 4.38 0.09
N ALA A 55 8.93 3.33 0.08
CA ALA A 55 10.16 3.28 -0.71
C ALA A 55 9.88 3.47 -2.21
N LEU A 56 8.82 2.85 -2.75
CA LEU A 56 8.40 3.04 -4.14
C LEU A 56 7.97 4.49 -4.42
N ILE A 57 7.28 5.14 -3.48
CA ILE A 57 6.89 6.56 -3.63
C ILE A 57 8.14 7.45 -3.71
N ILE A 58 9.10 7.26 -2.79
CA ILE A 58 10.36 8.01 -2.78
C ILE A 58 11.12 7.77 -4.09
N PHE A 59 11.21 6.51 -4.52
CA PHE A 59 11.86 6.17 -5.78
C PHE A 59 11.22 6.87 -6.98
N ASN A 60 9.88 6.88 -7.03
CA ASN A 60 9.14 7.55 -8.10
C ASN A 60 9.38 9.06 -8.11
N ASP A 61 9.44 9.70 -6.94
CA ASP A 61 9.67 11.14 -6.86
C ASP A 61 11.01 11.55 -7.51
N TYR A 62 12.04 10.72 -7.34
CA TYR A 62 13.37 10.93 -7.93
C TYR A 62 13.47 10.53 -9.41
N LYS A 63 12.79 9.45 -9.82
CA LYS A 63 13.02 8.80 -11.12
C LYS A 63 11.96 9.10 -12.17
N VAL A 64 10.76 9.52 -11.79
CA VAL A 64 9.70 9.84 -12.75
C VAL A 64 9.92 11.22 -13.37
N VAL A 65 9.73 11.31 -14.69
CA VAL A 65 9.80 12.56 -15.44
C VAL A 65 8.51 13.35 -15.23
N LYS A 66 8.58 14.36 -14.36
CA LYS A 66 7.43 15.21 -13.99
C LYS A 66 6.99 16.19 -15.09
N SER A 67 7.67 16.27 -16.23
CA SER A 67 7.18 17.02 -17.41
C SER A 67 6.18 16.20 -18.23
N ASN A 68 6.30 14.87 -18.24
CA ASN A 68 5.39 13.96 -18.94
C ASN A 68 4.04 13.87 -18.20
N SER A 69 2.92 13.82 -18.93
CA SER A 69 1.57 13.77 -18.37
C SER A 69 1.32 12.51 -17.52
N ILE A 70 1.82 11.35 -17.96
CA ILE A 70 1.74 10.08 -17.23
C ILE A 70 2.62 10.15 -15.98
N GLY A 71 3.82 10.70 -16.11
CA GLY A 71 4.73 10.89 -14.98
C GLY A 71 4.14 11.79 -13.88
N LYS A 72 3.50 12.90 -14.27
CA LYS A 72 2.75 13.76 -13.33
C LYS A 72 1.65 13.00 -12.61
N ARG A 73 0.91 12.12 -13.30
CA ARG A 73 -0.17 11.33 -12.72
C ARG A 73 0.34 10.32 -11.70
N ILE A 74 1.42 9.60 -12.01
CA ILE A 74 2.06 8.65 -11.07
C ILE A 74 2.54 9.39 -9.83
N ASN A 75 3.19 10.55 -10.01
CA ASN A 75 3.69 11.33 -8.88
C ASN A 75 2.55 11.80 -7.96
N ARG A 76 1.45 12.30 -8.53
CA ARG A 76 0.24 12.66 -7.76
C ARG A 76 -0.36 11.46 -7.04
N LEU A 77 -0.42 10.30 -7.69
CA LEU A 77 -0.90 9.08 -7.05
C LEU A 77 0.02 8.65 -5.89
N GLY A 78 1.33 8.83 -6.02
CA GLY A 78 2.28 8.57 -4.93
C GLY A 78 2.03 9.45 -3.71
N TYR A 79 1.83 10.76 -3.90
CA TYR A 79 1.44 11.64 -2.80
C TYR A 79 0.05 11.31 -2.24
N GLY A 80 -0.90 10.94 -3.10
CA GLY A 80 -2.21 10.45 -2.66
C GLY A 80 -2.10 9.20 -1.79
N LEU A 81 -1.21 8.27 -2.13
CA LEU A 81 -0.94 7.07 -1.34
C LEU A 81 -0.36 7.43 0.04
N LEU A 82 0.57 8.39 0.13
CA LEU A 82 1.06 8.90 1.42
C LEU A 82 -0.07 9.48 2.28
N GLY A 83 -0.94 10.29 1.68
CA GLY A 83 -2.10 10.85 2.39
C GLY A 83 -3.05 9.76 2.89
N VAL A 84 -3.38 8.79 2.04
CA VAL A 84 -4.21 7.63 2.40
C VAL A 84 -3.55 6.81 3.50
N GLN A 85 -2.23 6.62 3.47
CA GLN A 85 -1.50 5.88 4.49
C GLN A 85 -1.57 6.57 5.86
N ILE A 86 -1.42 7.89 5.91
CA ILE A 86 -1.54 8.66 7.17
C ILE A 86 -2.96 8.52 7.74
N ILE A 87 -4.00 8.70 6.91
CA ILE A 87 -5.40 8.55 7.33
C ILE A 87 -5.67 7.12 7.80
N ALA A 88 -5.16 6.11 7.08
CA ALA A 88 -5.29 4.71 7.43
C ALA A 88 -4.66 4.40 8.79
N ILE A 89 -3.48 4.95 9.10
CA ILE A 89 -2.85 4.80 10.41
C ILE A 89 -3.73 5.40 11.51
N PHE A 90 -4.29 6.59 11.31
CA PHE A 90 -5.21 7.19 12.29
C PHE A 90 -6.46 6.31 12.52
N PHE A 91 -7.03 5.74 11.46
CA PHE A 91 -8.18 4.85 11.58
C PHE A 91 -7.83 3.52 12.27
N LEU A 92 -6.67 2.92 11.95
CA LEU A 92 -6.22 1.68 12.57
C LEU A 92 -5.90 1.88 14.06
N VAL A 93 -5.08 2.88 14.38
CA VAL A 93 -4.70 3.17 15.77
C VAL A 93 -5.91 3.62 16.57
N GLY A 94 -6.73 4.51 16.01
CA GLY A 94 -7.97 4.97 16.65
C GLY A 94 -8.96 3.83 16.89
N GLY A 95 -9.17 2.96 15.90
CA GLY A 95 -10.03 1.79 16.03
C GLY A 95 -9.53 0.81 17.10
N LEU A 96 -8.22 0.50 17.10
CA LEU A 96 -7.59 -0.37 18.10
C LEU A 96 -7.65 0.22 19.52
N PHE A 97 -7.39 1.53 19.66
CA PHE A 97 -7.50 2.22 20.94
C PHE A 97 -8.93 2.14 21.50
N LEU A 98 -9.93 2.35 20.62
CA LEU A 98 -11.34 2.31 20.99
C LEU A 98 -11.85 0.91 21.32
N LEU A 99 -11.16 -0.19 20.98
CA LEU A 99 -11.59 -1.55 21.37
C LEU A 99 -11.74 -1.73 22.89
N ASN A 100 -11.05 -0.93 23.70
CA ASN A 100 -11.16 -0.96 25.15
C ASN A 100 -12.17 0.06 25.72
N ALA A 101 -12.86 0.82 24.85
CA ALA A 101 -13.80 1.86 25.24
C ALA A 101 -15.23 1.31 25.26
N ASN A 102 -15.74 1.02 26.46
CA ASN A 102 -17.09 0.46 26.66
C ASN A 102 -18.23 1.38 26.18
N TRP A 103 -17.96 2.67 25.97
CA TRP A 103 -18.93 3.68 25.56
C TRP A 103 -19.02 3.86 24.03
N PHE A 104 -18.14 3.24 23.26
CA PHE A 104 -18.12 3.37 21.81
C PHE A 104 -18.62 2.11 21.12
N SER A 105 -19.34 2.27 20.01
CA SER A 105 -19.95 1.13 19.30
C SER A 105 -18.89 0.18 18.74
N PRO A 106 -18.96 -1.13 19.06
CA PRO A 106 -18.07 -2.14 18.48
C PRO A 106 -18.11 -2.14 16.94
N ALA A 107 -19.29 -1.94 16.35
CA ALA A 107 -19.44 -1.87 14.90
C ALA A 107 -18.61 -0.71 14.29
N LEU A 108 -18.58 0.44 14.95
CA LEU A 108 -17.79 1.59 14.50
C LEU A 108 -16.29 1.38 14.72
N GLN A 109 -15.87 0.74 15.83
CA GLN A 109 -14.45 0.36 16.06
C GLN A 109 -13.93 -0.51 14.92
N TYR A 110 -14.64 -1.61 14.61
CA TYR A 110 -14.23 -2.52 13.53
C TYR A 110 -14.31 -1.85 12.16
N SER A 111 -15.27 -0.96 11.93
CA SER A 111 -15.37 -0.20 10.68
C SER A 111 -14.15 0.70 10.46
N LEU A 112 -13.65 1.37 11.50
CA LEU A 112 -12.43 2.18 11.41
C LEU A 112 -11.22 1.33 11.02
N ILE A 113 -11.04 0.19 11.71
CA ILE A 113 -9.94 -0.74 11.43
C ILE A 113 -10.03 -1.22 9.97
N TRP A 114 -11.23 -1.62 9.53
CA TRP A 114 -11.49 -2.08 8.17
C TRP A 114 -11.21 -1.02 7.11
N ILE A 115 -11.79 0.17 7.27
CA ILE A 115 -11.61 1.25 6.30
C ILE A 115 -10.14 1.60 6.19
N GLY A 116 -9.43 1.78 7.32
CA GLY A 116 -8.00 2.08 7.30
C GLY A 116 -7.17 1.00 6.62
N PHE A 117 -7.40 -0.27 6.98
CA PHE A 117 -6.68 -1.40 6.39
C PHE A 117 -6.90 -1.49 4.88
N PHE A 118 -8.15 -1.60 4.45
CA PHE A 118 -8.48 -1.84 3.04
C PHE A 118 -8.21 -0.61 2.17
N SER A 119 -8.46 0.62 2.65
CA SER A 119 -8.18 1.82 1.86
C SER A 119 -6.71 1.91 1.49
N PHE A 120 -5.82 1.59 2.44
CA PHE A 120 -4.38 1.59 2.17
C PHE A 120 -4.01 0.54 1.12
N PHE A 121 -4.38 -0.72 1.33
CA PHE A 121 -3.92 -1.79 0.44
C PHE A 121 -4.55 -1.75 -0.96
N VAL A 122 -5.81 -1.32 -1.08
CA VAL A 122 -6.45 -1.10 -2.38
C VAL A 122 -5.74 0.01 -3.14
N TYR A 123 -5.48 1.15 -2.49
CA TYR A 123 -4.78 2.26 -3.13
C TYR A 123 -3.34 1.89 -3.49
N ALA A 124 -2.63 1.19 -2.62
CA ALA A 124 -1.29 0.70 -2.86
C ALA A 124 -1.23 -0.29 -4.04
N SER A 125 -2.24 -1.17 -4.17
CA SER A 125 -2.38 -2.07 -5.32
C SER A 125 -2.55 -1.29 -6.62
N LEU A 126 -3.43 -0.28 -6.64
CA LEU A 126 -3.63 0.59 -7.81
C LEU A 126 -2.34 1.33 -8.19
N PHE A 127 -1.62 1.85 -7.20
CA PHE A 127 -0.36 2.55 -7.41
C PHE A 127 0.71 1.63 -8.02
N SER A 128 0.91 0.44 -7.46
CA SER A 128 1.86 -0.55 -7.98
C SER A 128 1.51 -1.00 -9.40
N TYR A 129 0.23 -1.25 -9.68
CA TYR A 129 -0.24 -1.60 -11.01
C TYR A 129 0.04 -0.51 -12.06
N LEU A 130 -0.25 0.74 -11.72
CA LEU A 130 -0.01 1.87 -12.64
C LEU A 130 1.47 2.11 -12.87
N ASN A 131 2.32 1.87 -11.88
CA ASN A 131 3.78 1.90 -12.07
C ASN A 131 4.25 0.82 -13.04
N ILE A 132 3.76 -0.43 -12.92
CA ILE A 132 4.07 -1.51 -13.86
C ILE A 132 3.72 -1.09 -15.29
N LYS A 133 2.51 -0.55 -15.50
CA LYS A 133 2.05 -0.10 -16.82
C LYS A 133 2.86 1.08 -17.36
N ALA A 134 3.29 1.98 -16.48
CA ALA A 134 4.06 3.15 -16.89
C ALA A 134 5.51 2.85 -17.22
N LEU A 135 6.09 1.78 -16.68
CA LEU A 135 7.45 1.34 -17.04
C LEU A 135 7.56 1.05 -18.53
N ASP A 136 6.45 0.72 -19.21
CA ASP A 136 6.42 0.53 -20.65
C ASP A 136 6.72 1.77 -21.48
N ASN A 137 6.51 2.96 -20.90
CA ASN A 137 6.81 4.23 -21.55
C ASN A 137 8.19 4.77 -21.13
N ARG A 138 9.14 4.77 -22.07
CA ARG A 138 10.52 5.27 -21.84
C ARG A 138 10.58 6.74 -21.44
N GLU A 139 9.62 7.55 -21.88
CA GLU A 139 9.61 9.00 -21.59
C GLU A 139 9.16 9.32 -20.17
N VAL A 140 8.60 8.34 -19.45
CA VAL A 140 8.09 8.52 -18.08
C VAL A 140 9.19 8.36 -17.05
N TRP A 141 10.29 7.68 -17.37
CA TRP A 141 11.30 7.29 -16.40
C TRP A 141 12.70 7.76 -16.80
N LYS A 142 13.43 8.34 -15.85
CA LYS A 142 14.86 8.70 -15.95
C LYS A 142 15.74 7.49 -15.62
N ILE A 143 15.57 6.41 -16.37
CA ILE A 143 16.36 5.18 -16.23
C ILE A 143 17.22 5.07 -17.49
N GLU A 144 18.54 5.20 -17.30
CA GLU A 144 19.56 4.91 -18.32
C GLU A 144 19.80 3.42 -18.45
#